data_AF-A0A2G4GJ10-F1
#
_entry.id   AF-A0A2G4GJ10-F1
#
_cell.length_a   1.000
_cell.length_b   1.000
_cell.length_c   1.000
_cell.angle_alpha   90.00
_cell.angle_beta   90.00
_cell.angle_gamma   90.00
#
_symmetry.space_group_name_H-M   'P 1'
#
loop_
_entity.id
_entity.type
_entity.pdbx_description
1 polymer ?
#
loop_
_entity_poly.entity_id
_entity_poly.type
_entity_poly.pdbx_seq_one_letter_code
_entity_poly.pdbx_strand_id
1 'polypeptide(L)'
;MKNVFAIVILFFLVASGSAQGIHIGAKVGANLSDASGKSFQSGFNFGYHAGLFSELMLTKKFGLAPEVLFSETNLRAGNSYTSLYGDVSLANVSDIKLHYLSIPVLLAFRPIPFITFNVGPQFGVLMNQTKTLVANGTDAFKKGDISVLAGAQLNVLKFRVYARYVVGLSNINDIDNRDKWRSQSLQAGLGFTL
;
A
#
# COMPACT_ATOMS: atom_id res chain seq x y z
N MET A 1 -25.81 -3.87 -1.50
CA MET A 1 -25.00 -4.10 -2.73
C MET A 1 -25.29 -3.10 -3.83
N LYS A 2 -26.57 -2.80 -4.15
CA LYS A 2 -26.93 -1.77 -5.17
C LYS A 2 -26.37 -0.37 -4.89
N ASN A 3 -26.29 0.03 -3.61
CA ASN A 3 -25.89 1.39 -3.23
C ASN A 3 -24.38 1.64 -3.38
N VAL A 4 -23.54 0.61 -3.23
CA VAL A 4 -22.07 0.76 -3.40
C VAL A 4 -21.71 0.89 -4.88
N PHE A 5 -22.39 0.14 -5.75
CA PHE A 5 -22.22 0.23 -7.20
C PHE A 5 -22.62 1.62 -7.71
N ALA A 6 -23.70 2.18 -7.16
CA ALA A 6 -24.12 3.54 -7.44
C ALA A 6 -23.11 4.59 -6.93
N ILE A 7 -22.51 4.40 -5.76
CA ILE A 7 -21.50 5.34 -5.22
C ILE A 7 -20.22 5.34 -6.06
N VAL A 8 -19.72 4.17 -6.47
CA VAL A 8 -18.53 4.07 -7.32
C VAL A 8 -18.80 4.68 -8.69
N ILE A 9 -19.95 4.38 -9.30
CA ILE A 9 -20.36 4.94 -10.59
C ILE A 9 -20.59 6.46 -10.49
N LEU A 10 -21.19 6.94 -9.40
CA LEU A 10 -21.38 8.37 -9.16
C LEU A 10 -20.04 9.07 -8.94
N PHE A 11 -19.07 8.43 -8.28
CA PHE A 11 -17.71 8.94 -8.14
C PHE A 11 -17.01 9.06 -9.51
N PHE A 12 -17.18 8.07 -10.38
CA PHE A 12 -16.66 8.11 -11.75
C PHE A 12 -17.40 9.10 -12.65
N LEU A 13 -18.71 9.34 -12.46
CA LEU A 13 -19.49 10.32 -13.23
C LEU A 13 -19.23 11.77 -12.80
N VAL A 14 -19.04 12.03 -11.50
CA VAL A 14 -18.62 13.35 -11.00
C VAL A 14 -17.19 13.66 -11.48
N ALA A 15 -16.35 12.63 -11.64
CA ALA A 15 -15.05 12.76 -12.28
C ALA A 15 -15.17 13.17 -13.77
N SER A 16 -16.16 12.69 -14.52
CA SER A 16 -16.38 13.10 -15.92
C SER A 16 -16.72 14.58 -16.12
N GLY A 17 -17.26 15.25 -15.10
CA GLY A 17 -17.70 16.65 -15.17
C GLY A 17 -16.60 17.70 -14.93
N SER A 18 -15.40 17.29 -14.50
CA SER A 18 -14.27 18.19 -14.21
C SER A 18 -13.09 17.91 -15.13
N ALA A 19 -13.23 18.26 -16.41
CA ALA A 19 -12.30 17.94 -17.50
C ALA A 19 -10.88 18.57 -17.40
N GLN A 20 -10.46 19.13 -16.26
CA GLN A 20 -9.14 19.78 -16.10
C GLN A 20 -8.28 19.24 -14.95
N GLY A 21 -8.75 18.25 -14.19
CA GLY A 21 -8.04 17.84 -12.97
C GLY A 21 -7.80 16.36 -12.77
N ILE A 22 -8.39 15.49 -13.61
CA ILE A 22 -8.44 14.05 -13.32
C ILE A 22 -7.45 13.30 -14.19
N HIS A 23 -6.54 12.61 -13.52
CA HIS A 23 -5.55 11.74 -14.14
C HIS A 23 -5.80 10.32 -13.63
N ILE A 24 -5.91 9.36 -14.53
CA ILE A 24 -6.06 7.94 -14.17
C ILE A 24 -4.85 7.21 -14.72
N GLY A 25 -4.36 6.22 -13.99
CA GLY A 25 -3.18 5.50 -14.39
C GLY A 25 -2.98 4.17 -13.69
N ALA A 26 -1.96 3.46 -14.13
CA ALA A 26 -1.48 2.24 -13.50
C ALA A 26 -0.10 2.48 -12.87
N LYS A 27 0.21 1.78 -11.79
CA LYS A 27 1.53 1.83 -11.15
C LYS A 27 2.06 0.47 -10.79
N VAL A 28 3.38 0.35 -10.76
CA VAL A 28 4.12 -0.85 -10.37
C VAL A 28 5.36 -0.43 -9.59
N GLY A 29 5.74 -1.21 -8.59
CA GLY A 29 6.88 -0.89 -7.74
C GLY A 29 7.33 -2.04 -6.85
N ALA A 30 8.37 -1.76 -6.08
CA ALA A 30 8.91 -2.65 -5.06
C ALA A 30 8.60 -2.11 -3.66
N ASN A 31 8.51 -3.03 -2.71
CA ASN A 31 8.34 -2.78 -1.29
C ASN A 31 9.51 -3.39 -0.54
N LEU A 32 10.03 -2.65 0.42
CA LEU A 32 10.99 -3.11 1.40
C LEU A 32 10.35 -2.90 2.77
N SER A 33 9.97 -3.98 3.43
CA SER A 33 9.33 -3.94 4.75
C SER A 33 10.25 -4.51 5.82
N ASP A 34 10.25 -3.86 6.98
CA ASP A 34 10.79 -4.41 8.21
C ASP A 34 9.62 -4.93 9.05
N ALA A 35 9.61 -6.24 9.30
CA ALA A 35 8.61 -6.90 10.13
C ALA A 35 9.10 -7.05 11.59
N SER A 36 10.31 -6.60 11.91
CA SER A 36 10.90 -6.71 13.24
C SER A 36 11.00 -5.32 13.88
N GLY A 37 10.45 -5.14 15.09
CA GLY A 37 10.50 -3.90 15.85
C GLY A 37 11.89 -3.51 16.36
N LYS A 38 12.97 -3.80 15.61
CA LYS A 38 14.34 -3.40 15.89
C LYS A 38 14.94 -2.78 14.64
N SER A 39 15.16 -1.47 14.71
CA SER A 39 15.94 -0.66 13.77
C SER A 39 16.90 -1.48 12.89
N PHE A 40 16.58 -1.66 11.60
CA PHE A 40 17.51 -2.01 10.53
C PHE A 40 18.56 -3.10 10.85
N GLN A 41 18.20 -4.18 11.57
CA GLN A 41 19.20 -5.20 11.92
C GLN A 41 18.79 -6.67 11.79
N SER A 42 17.60 -7.02 11.26
CA SER A 42 17.32 -8.42 10.95
C SER A 42 16.31 -8.62 9.82
N GLY A 43 16.82 -8.87 8.61
CA GLY A 43 16.07 -9.50 7.52
C GLY A 43 15.05 -8.58 6.84
N PHE A 44 15.47 -7.89 5.78
CA PHE A 44 14.52 -7.16 4.93
C PHE A 44 13.63 -8.12 4.15
N ASN A 45 12.31 -7.90 4.19
CA ASN A 45 11.37 -8.59 3.30
C ASN A 45 11.21 -7.78 2.03
N PHE A 46 11.57 -8.39 0.91
CA PHE A 46 11.36 -7.82 -0.41
C PHE A 46 9.99 -8.23 -0.94
N GLY A 47 9.24 -7.24 -1.41
CA GLY A 47 7.96 -7.44 -2.06
C GLY A 47 7.83 -6.57 -3.31
N TYR A 48 6.79 -6.82 -4.08
CA TYR A 48 6.40 -5.99 -5.21
C TYR A 48 4.93 -5.61 -5.11
N HIS A 49 4.55 -4.55 -5.80
CA HIS A 49 3.16 -4.13 -5.90
C HIS A 49 2.82 -3.63 -7.30
N ALA A 50 1.57 -3.82 -7.71
CA ALA A 50 1.02 -3.27 -8.92
C ALA A 50 -0.43 -2.83 -8.66
N GLY A 51 -0.92 -1.83 -9.38
CA GLY A 51 -2.27 -1.37 -9.17
C GLY A 51 -2.67 -0.17 -10.00
N LEU A 52 -3.82 0.41 -9.65
CA LEU A 52 -4.41 1.56 -10.32
C LEU A 52 -4.42 2.75 -9.39
N PHE A 53 -4.34 3.94 -9.97
CA PHE A 53 -4.52 5.18 -9.25
C PHE A 53 -5.37 6.17 -10.05
N SER A 54 -5.94 7.10 -9.31
CA SER A 54 -6.47 8.32 -9.88
C SER A 54 -5.93 9.51 -9.09
N GLU A 55 -5.71 10.64 -9.75
CA GLU A 55 -5.41 11.92 -9.12
C GLU A 55 -6.50 12.90 -9.54
N LEU A 56 -7.32 13.35 -8.58
CA LEU A 56 -8.34 14.36 -8.75
C LEU A 56 -7.81 15.68 -8.19
N MET A 57 -7.29 16.55 -9.07
CA MET A 57 -6.83 17.88 -8.69
C MET A 57 -8.03 18.79 -8.44
N LEU A 58 -8.25 19.12 -7.17
CA LEU A 58 -9.28 20.05 -6.72
C LEU A 58 -8.87 21.50 -7.00
N THR A 59 -7.57 21.77 -6.96
CA THR A 59 -6.96 23.06 -7.29
C THR A 59 -5.66 22.82 -8.06
N LYS A 60 -5.00 23.89 -8.53
CA LYS A 60 -3.69 23.77 -9.20
C LYS A 60 -2.61 23.12 -8.32
N LYS A 61 -2.75 23.21 -6.98
CA LYS A 61 -1.75 22.73 -6.01
C LYS A 61 -2.22 21.55 -5.17
N PHE A 62 -3.52 21.35 -4.98
CA PHE A 62 -4.05 20.30 -4.11
C PHE A 62 -4.99 19.38 -4.87
N GLY A 63 -4.89 18.08 -4.58
CA GLY A 63 -5.77 17.06 -5.11
C GLY A 63 -5.92 15.88 -4.17
N LEU A 64 -6.82 14.97 -4.52
CA LEU A 64 -6.98 13.68 -3.87
C LEU A 64 -6.48 12.59 -4.80
N ALA A 65 -5.70 11.66 -4.28
CA ALA A 65 -5.13 10.55 -5.03
C ALA A 65 -5.49 9.21 -4.38
N PRO A 66 -6.70 8.67 -4.64
CA PRO A 66 -7.04 7.32 -4.22
C PRO A 66 -6.36 6.29 -5.14
N GLU A 67 -5.91 5.20 -4.52
CA GLU A 67 -5.18 4.12 -5.18
C GLU A 67 -5.76 2.76 -4.77
N VAL A 68 -5.59 1.77 -5.64
CA VAL A 68 -5.86 0.36 -5.32
C VAL A 68 -4.65 -0.44 -5.76
N LEU A 69 -4.00 -1.10 -4.81
CA LEU A 69 -2.73 -1.78 -4.99
C LEU A 69 -2.83 -3.23 -4.55
N PHE A 70 -2.32 -4.12 -5.39
CA PHE A 70 -2.05 -5.51 -5.07
C PHE A 70 -0.57 -5.64 -4.78
N SER A 71 -0.23 -6.14 -3.61
CA SER A 71 1.16 -6.39 -3.22
C SER A 71 1.38 -7.86 -2.90
N GLU A 72 2.55 -8.38 -3.27
CA GLU A 72 3.04 -9.67 -2.84
C GLU A 72 4.28 -9.43 -1.99
N THR A 73 4.24 -9.94 -0.75
CA THR A 73 5.40 -9.92 0.14
C THR A 73 5.88 -11.35 0.31
N ASN A 74 7.13 -11.60 -0.05
CA ASN A 74 7.77 -12.88 0.21
C ASN A 74 8.37 -12.80 1.62
N LEU A 75 7.81 -13.57 2.55
CA LEU A 75 8.46 -13.79 3.83
C LEU A 75 9.54 -14.83 3.61
N ARG A 76 10.79 -14.38 3.49
CA ARG A 76 11.93 -15.30 3.55
C ARG A 76 12.10 -15.64 5.01
N ALA A 77 11.81 -16.89 5.39
CA ALA A 77 12.26 -17.41 6.67
C ALA A 77 13.78 -17.27 6.69
N GLY A 78 14.30 -16.30 7.46
CA GLY A 78 15.74 -16.12 7.59
C GLY A 78 16.36 -17.41 8.11
N ASN A 79 17.52 -17.78 7.56
CA ASN A 79 18.34 -18.93 7.96
C ASN A 79 18.90 -18.84 9.41
N SER A 80 18.21 -18.19 10.35
CA SER A 80 18.68 -17.95 11.72
C SER A 80 17.74 -18.51 12.79
N TYR A 81 17.14 -19.68 12.54
CA TYR A 81 16.53 -20.52 13.58
C TYR A 81 17.38 -21.77 13.89
N THR A 82 18.71 -21.66 13.78
CA THR A 82 19.66 -22.77 13.96
C THR A 82 20.37 -22.79 15.31
N SER A 83 19.74 -22.35 16.41
CA SER A 83 20.44 -22.43 17.70
C SER A 83 19.59 -22.52 18.98
N LEU A 84 18.35 -23.04 18.96
CA LEU A 84 17.61 -23.25 20.23
C LEU A 84 16.89 -24.59 20.41
N TYR A 85 16.71 -25.41 19.37
CA TYR A 85 16.20 -26.78 19.56
C TYR A 85 16.97 -27.71 18.63
N GLY A 86 17.74 -28.63 19.23
CA GLY A 86 18.39 -29.72 18.52
C GLY A 86 17.36 -30.60 17.81
N ASP A 87 17.74 -31.10 16.64
CA ASP A 87 17.09 -32.19 15.90
C ASP A 87 15.67 -31.99 15.35
N VAL A 88 15.39 -30.83 14.77
CA VAL A 88 14.35 -30.74 13.73
C VAL A 88 14.89 -29.98 12.51
N SER A 89 15.36 -30.71 11.50
CA SER A 89 15.61 -30.15 10.17
C SER A 89 14.29 -29.66 9.57
N LEU A 90 13.94 -28.39 9.80
CA LEU A 90 12.91 -27.66 9.06
C LEU A 90 13.44 -27.29 7.66
N ALA A 91 13.78 -28.30 6.86
CA ALA A 91 14.27 -28.13 5.49
C ALA A 91 13.14 -27.85 4.46
N ASN A 92 11.90 -27.59 4.92
CA ASN A 92 10.74 -27.40 4.06
C ASN A 92 9.72 -26.42 4.67
N VAL A 93 10.15 -25.21 5.05
CA VAL A 93 9.18 -24.11 5.22
C VAL A 93 9.20 -23.31 3.92
N SER A 94 8.38 -23.80 2.99
CA SER A 94 7.96 -23.18 1.74
C SER A 94 7.83 -21.66 1.86
N ASP A 95 8.39 -20.93 0.88
CA ASP A 95 8.21 -19.48 0.72
C ASP A 95 6.75 -19.08 0.96
N ILE A 96 6.45 -18.44 2.09
CA ILE A 96 5.10 -17.98 2.39
C ILE A 96 4.89 -16.68 1.61
N LYS A 97 4.11 -16.78 0.53
CA LYS A 97 3.67 -15.65 -0.28
C LYS A 97 2.42 -15.03 0.31
N LEU A 98 2.55 -13.82 0.83
CA LEU A 98 1.41 -13.06 1.34
C LEU A 98 0.93 -12.06 0.28
N HIS A 99 -0.30 -12.24 -0.18
CA HIS A 99 -0.97 -11.31 -1.08
C HIS A 99 -1.77 -10.29 -0.26
N TYR A 100 -1.49 -9.01 -0.45
CA TYR A 100 -2.17 -7.92 0.22
C TYR A 100 -2.93 -7.05 -0.79
N LEU A 101 -4.12 -6.62 -0.39
CA LEU A 101 -4.88 -5.57 -1.07
C LEU A 101 -4.77 -4.30 -0.23
N SER A 102 -4.22 -3.24 -0.81
CA SER A 102 -4.05 -1.94 -0.16
C SER A 102 -4.83 -0.87 -0.90
N ILE A 103 -5.54 -0.02 -0.15
CA ILE A 103 -6.33 1.10 -0.65
C ILE A 103 -5.86 2.38 0.03
N PRO A 104 -4.78 3.02 -0.47
CA PRO A 104 -4.38 4.36 -0.07
C PRO A 104 -5.40 5.42 -0.47
N VAL A 105 -5.65 6.39 0.40
CA VAL A 105 -6.41 7.61 0.10
C VAL A 105 -5.51 8.79 0.44
N LEU A 106 -4.89 9.38 -0.58
CA LEU A 106 -3.81 10.35 -0.37
C LEU A 106 -4.27 11.78 -0.68
N LEU A 107 -3.80 12.73 0.10
CA LEU A 107 -3.77 14.13 -0.27
C LEU A 107 -2.53 14.38 -1.11
N ALA A 108 -2.71 14.91 -2.32
CA ALA A 108 -1.65 15.25 -3.25
C ALA A 108 -1.40 16.77 -3.22
N PHE A 109 -0.17 17.18 -2.90
CA PHE A 109 0.28 18.56 -2.94
C PHE A 109 1.34 18.75 -4.04
N ARG A 110 1.00 19.54 -5.06
CA ARG A 110 1.80 19.84 -6.25
C ARG A 110 2.27 21.30 -6.20
N PRO A 111 3.38 21.61 -5.50
CA PRO A 111 3.89 22.98 -5.44
C PRO A 111 4.34 23.48 -6.82
N ILE A 112 4.89 22.58 -7.64
CA ILE A 112 5.33 22.80 -9.02
C ILE A 112 4.90 21.62 -9.90
N PRO A 113 4.66 21.80 -11.22
CA PRO A 113 4.07 20.76 -12.06
C PRO A 113 4.78 19.39 -12.04
N PHE A 114 6.11 19.39 -11.90
CA PHE A 114 6.93 18.19 -11.94
C PHE A 114 7.15 17.51 -10.58
N ILE A 115 6.70 18.08 -9.46
CA ILE A 115 6.82 17.47 -8.12
C ILE A 115 5.46 17.38 -7.45
N THR A 116 5.16 16.22 -6.87
CA THR A 116 3.97 16.01 -6.05
C THR A 116 4.36 15.31 -4.75
N PHE A 117 3.94 15.87 -3.62
CA PHE A 117 4.03 15.24 -2.32
C PHE A 117 2.69 14.61 -1.99
N ASN A 118 2.71 13.39 -1.47
CA ASN A 118 1.52 12.63 -1.13
C ASN A 118 1.54 12.28 0.35
N VAL A 119 0.41 12.46 1.03
CA VAL A 119 0.26 12.03 2.42
C VAL A 119 -1.17 11.58 2.69
N GLY A 120 -1.36 10.48 3.41
CA GLY A 120 -2.70 10.06 3.78
C GLY A 120 -2.76 8.67 4.41
N PRO A 121 -3.95 8.25 4.83
CA PRO A 121 -4.18 6.90 5.32
C PRO A 121 -4.08 5.87 4.20
N GLN A 122 -3.67 4.66 4.58
CA GLN A 122 -3.72 3.46 3.78
C GLN A 122 -4.45 2.37 4.55
N PHE A 123 -5.43 1.74 3.91
CA PHE A 123 -6.15 0.59 4.44
C PHE A 123 -5.67 -0.67 3.73
N GLY A 124 -5.13 -1.63 4.46
CA GLY A 124 -4.60 -2.89 3.90
C GLY A 124 -5.32 -4.11 4.44
N VAL A 125 -5.45 -5.16 3.65
CA VAL A 125 -5.89 -6.47 4.16
C VAL A 125 -5.12 -7.59 3.45
N LEU A 126 -4.84 -8.66 4.20
CA LEU A 126 -4.35 -9.89 3.61
C LEU A 126 -5.49 -10.52 2.78
N MET A 127 -5.25 -10.72 1.48
CA MET A 127 -6.24 -11.29 0.58
C MET A 127 -6.48 -12.75 0.92
N ASN A 128 -7.75 -13.09 1.16
CA ASN A 128 -8.18 -14.47 1.24
C ASN A 128 -8.54 -14.96 -0.18
N GLN A 129 -7.89 -16.03 -0.64
CA GLN A 129 -8.06 -16.59 -2.00
C GLN A 129 -9.47 -17.12 -2.27
N THR A 130 -10.26 -17.40 -1.22
CA THR A 130 -11.66 -17.87 -1.35
C THR A 130 -12.66 -16.70 -1.46
N LYS A 131 -12.22 -15.45 -1.30
CA LYS A 131 -13.08 -14.25 -1.32
C LYS A 131 -12.90 -13.42 -2.60
N THR A 132 -13.97 -12.77 -3.05
CA THR A 132 -13.93 -11.85 -4.20
C THR A 132 -13.17 -10.56 -3.86
N LEU A 133 -12.67 -9.86 -4.88
CA LEU A 133 -11.97 -8.57 -4.75
C LEU A 133 -12.76 -7.52 -3.96
N VAL A 134 -14.08 -7.45 -4.18
CA VAL A 134 -14.97 -6.50 -3.49
C VAL A 134 -15.15 -6.88 -2.02
N ALA A 135 -15.22 -8.18 -1.70
CA ALA A 135 -15.29 -8.65 -0.33
C ALA A 135 -14.00 -8.37 0.43
N ASN A 136 -12.83 -8.63 -0.19
CA ASN A 136 -11.54 -8.25 0.38
C ASN A 136 -11.42 -6.73 0.56
N GLY A 137 -11.86 -5.92 -0.42
CA GLY A 137 -11.88 -4.46 -0.27
C GLY A 137 -12.75 -3.99 0.90
N THR A 138 -13.91 -4.61 1.11
CA THR A 138 -14.78 -4.30 2.27
C THR A 138 -14.12 -4.68 3.59
N ASP A 139 -13.42 -5.81 3.63
CA ASP A 139 -12.69 -6.24 4.82
C ASP A 139 -11.51 -5.32 5.14
N ALA A 140 -10.84 -4.76 4.12
CA ALA A 140 -9.77 -3.77 4.33
C ALA A 140 -10.23 -2.52 5.11
N PHE A 141 -11.46 -2.05 4.87
CA PHE A 141 -12.01 -0.92 5.62
C PHE A 141 -12.57 -1.29 7.00
N LYS A 142 -12.96 -2.55 7.22
CA LYS A 142 -13.63 -2.98 8.47
C LYS A 142 -12.70 -3.67 9.48
N LYS A 143 -11.74 -4.43 8.99
CA LYS A 143 -10.86 -5.32 9.76
C LYS A 143 -9.40 -5.25 9.30
N GLY A 144 -9.12 -4.41 8.30
CA GLY A 144 -7.80 -4.25 7.73
C GLY A 144 -6.86 -3.46 8.62
N ASP A 145 -5.58 -3.57 8.30
CA ASP A 145 -4.52 -2.79 8.90
C ASP A 145 -4.60 -1.35 8.43
N ILE A 146 -4.54 -0.40 9.36
CA ILE A 146 -4.48 1.03 9.07
C ILE A 146 -3.02 1.46 9.14
N SER A 147 -2.57 2.15 8.11
CA SER A 147 -1.23 2.73 8.02
C SER A 147 -1.31 4.19 7.59
N VAL A 148 -0.26 4.95 7.86
CA VAL A 148 -0.06 6.30 7.31
C VAL A 148 1.04 6.23 6.27
N LEU A 149 0.79 6.86 5.13
CA LEU A 149 1.71 6.95 4.01
C LEU A 149 2.13 8.39 3.81
N ALA A 150 3.42 8.62 3.59
CA ALA A 150 3.97 9.89 3.13
C ALA A 150 5.00 9.63 2.04
N GLY A 151 4.99 10.42 0.96
CA GLY A 151 5.91 10.20 -0.15
C GLY A 151 6.04 11.39 -1.09
N ALA A 152 6.96 11.24 -2.04
CA ALA A 152 7.21 12.19 -3.11
C ALA A 152 7.13 11.48 -4.46
N GLN A 153 6.71 12.23 -5.47
CA GLN A 153 6.49 11.79 -6.83
C GLN A 153 7.01 12.85 -7.80
N LEU A 154 7.79 12.41 -8.79
CA LEU A 154 8.20 13.21 -9.93
C LEU A 154 7.29 12.94 -11.12
N ASN A 155 6.68 14.00 -11.66
CA ASN A 155 5.79 13.94 -12.80
C ASN A 155 6.56 14.32 -14.06
N VAL A 156 6.85 13.34 -14.91
CA VAL A 156 7.56 13.54 -16.18
C VAL A 156 6.64 13.08 -17.31
N LEU A 157 5.98 14.02 -17.98
CA LEU A 157 4.97 13.74 -19.02
C LEU A 157 3.87 12.82 -18.48
N LYS A 158 3.75 11.61 -19.05
CA LYS A 158 2.83 10.56 -18.60
C LYS A 158 3.41 9.66 -17.51
N PHE A 159 4.71 9.72 -17.26
CA PHE A 159 5.37 8.90 -16.27
C PHE A 159 5.36 9.59 -14.90
N ARG A 160 5.31 8.76 -13.86
CA ARG A 160 5.34 9.13 -12.45
C ARG A 160 6.41 8.29 -11.79
N VAL A 161 7.48 8.89 -11.30
CA VAL A 161 8.49 8.17 -10.48
C VAL A 161 8.20 8.50 -9.03
N TYR A 162 7.99 7.50 -8.17
CA TYR A 162 7.63 7.77 -6.78
C TYR A 162 8.47 7.00 -5.78
N ALA A 163 8.63 7.60 -4.61
CA ALA A 163 9.16 6.98 -3.41
C ALA A 163 8.27 7.37 -2.24
N ARG A 164 7.94 6.40 -1.39
CA ARG A 164 7.02 6.59 -0.26
C ARG A 164 7.43 5.76 0.94
N TYR A 165 7.12 6.28 2.10
CA TYR A 165 7.31 5.66 3.40
C TYR A 165 5.95 5.40 4.02
N VAL A 166 5.74 4.16 4.48
CA VAL A 166 4.49 3.70 5.08
C VAL A 166 4.76 3.23 6.49
N VAL A 167 3.99 3.74 7.42
CA VAL A 167 4.07 3.42 8.84
C VAL A 167 2.74 2.82 9.29
N GLY A 168 2.77 1.58 9.76
CA GLY A 168 1.61 0.91 10.35
C GLY A 168 1.18 1.58 11.65
N LEU A 169 -0.13 1.84 11.77
CA LEU A 169 -0.76 2.30 12.99
C LEU A 169 -1.45 1.16 13.75
N SER A 170 -1.83 0.09 13.06
CA SER A 170 -2.41 -1.11 13.66
C SER A 170 -1.39 -1.87 14.50
N ASN A 171 -1.79 -2.22 15.72
CA ASN A 171 -1.01 -3.07 16.62
C ASN A 171 -1.27 -4.54 16.25
N ILE A 172 -0.24 -5.29 15.87
CA ILE A 172 -0.38 -6.70 15.44
C ILE A 172 -0.42 -7.66 16.65
N ASN A 173 -0.37 -7.17 17.89
CA ASN A 173 -0.48 -7.98 19.11
C ASN A 173 -1.57 -7.48 20.05
N ASP A 174 -2.48 -8.39 20.41
CA ASP A 174 -3.54 -8.21 21.44
C ASP A 174 -3.07 -8.73 22.80
N ILE A 175 -1.79 -8.53 23.16
CA ILE A 175 -1.23 -8.95 24.45
C ILE A 175 -0.28 -7.87 24.96
N ASP A 176 -0.79 -7.16 25.95
CA ASP A 176 -0.08 -6.34 26.93
C ASP A 176 0.49 -4.97 26.49
N ASN A 177 0.20 -3.97 27.32
CA ASN A 177 0.25 -2.54 27.04
C ASN A 177 1.64 -1.93 27.24
N ARG A 178 2.70 -2.46 26.60
CA ARG A 178 4.06 -1.92 26.82
C ARG A 178 5.00 -1.71 25.64
N ASP A 179 4.75 -2.24 24.44
CA ASP A 179 5.55 -1.85 23.26
C ASP A 179 4.66 -1.75 22.02
N LYS A 180 4.57 -0.57 21.41
CA LYS A 180 3.80 -0.35 20.17
C LYS A 180 4.68 -0.73 18.98
N TRP A 181 4.62 -1.99 18.56
CA TRP A 181 5.35 -2.48 17.38
C TRP A 181 4.67 -1.91 16.12
N ARG A 182 5.31 -0.94 15.47
CA ARG A 182 4.81 -0.31 14.24
C ARG A 182 5.57 -0.86 13.04
N SER A 183 4.85 -1.42 12.07
CA SER A 183 5.47 -1.84 10.81
C SER A 183 5.95 -0.61 10.03
N GLN A 184 7.12 -0.73 9.41
CA GLN A 184 7.69 0.32 8.57
C GLN A 184 8.02 -0.27 7.21
N SER A 185 7.63 0.40 6.14
CA SER A 185 8.01 0.00 4.79
C SER A 185 8.37 1.18 3.91
N LEU A 186 9.40 0.98 3.10
CA LEU A 186 9.80 1.86 2.02
C LEU A 186 9.28 1.26 0.72
N GLN A 187 8.69 2.10 -0.13
CA GLN A 187 8.18 1.67 -1.42
C GLN A 187 8.65 2.64 -2.50
N ALA A 188 9.03 2.10 -3.65
CA ALA A 188 9.46 2.89 -4.80
C ALA A 188 8.94 2.26 -6.08
N GLY A 189 8.66 3.07 -7.10
CA GLY A 189 8.09 2.55 -8.33
C GLY A 189 7.84 3.58 -9.42
N LEU A 190 7.18 3.09 -10.46
CA LEU A 190 6.82 3.83 -11.66
C LEU A 190 5.29 3.77 -11.86
N GLY A 191 4.71 4.91 -12.20
CA GLY A 191 3.33 5.06 -12.63
C GLY A 191 3.25 5.57 -14.05
N PHE A 192 2.18 5.21 -14.74
CA PHE A 192 1.85 5.69 -16.07
C PHE A 192 0.43 6.24 -16.06
N THR A 193 0.28 7.50 -16.45
CA THR A 193 -0.99 8.21 -16.59
C THR A 193 -1.48 8.10 -18.04
N LEU A 194 -2.77 7.77 -18.20
CA LEU A 194 -3.46 7.63 -19.48
C LEU A 194 -3.70 9.00 -20.13
#